data_AF-A0A1C6CZV0-F1
#
_entry.id   AF-A0A1C6CZV0-F1
#
_cell.length_a   1.000
_cell.length_b   1.000
_cell.length_c   1.000
_cell.angle_alpha   90.00
_cell.angle_beta   90.00
_cell.angle_gamma   90.00
#
_symmetry.space_group_name_H-M   'P 1'
#
loop_
_entity.id
_entity.type
_entity.pdbx_description
1 polymer ?
#
loop_
_entity_poly.entity_id
_entity_poly.type
_entity_poly.pdbx_seq_one_letter_code
_entity_poly.pdbx_strand_id
1 'polypeptide(L)'
;MYLPNKITNVLAKIDKSYEVKYTNGKITSIYINEKDIKIEASSKGYCLNLKGGPIFLNDIKSLEPLLIKMGVIKAKKVKNKEAKNIKDNLVELFSKKKNTFSVEYINSKVISIKIYNPNLSIKKTGVGYAMIVNNESISIDNVNSLKKLLIKMNLIEKEKSTNKNSQDNILFEQLTMNLDEI
;
A
#
# COMPACT_ATOMS: atom_id res chain seq x y z
N MET A 1 -11.39 -13.64 1.11
CA MET A 1 -10.27 -13.95 2.03
C MET A 1 -9.12 -12.99 1.75
N TYR A 2 -8.22 -12.77 2.70
CA TYR A 2 -7.09 -11.84 2.56
C TYR A 2 -5.77 -12.56 2.78
N LEU A 3 -4.73 -12.10 2.11
CA LEU A 3 -3.36 -12.54 2.37
C LEU A 3 -2.83 -11.89 3.66
N PRO A 4 -2.07 -12.62 4.49
CA PRO A 4 -1.54 -12.10 5.74
C PRO A 4 -0.51 -11.02 5.47
N ASN A 5 -0.43 -10.02 6.35
CA ASN A 5 0.56 -8.95 6.22
C ASN A 5 2.01 -9.46 6.17
N LYS A 6 2.31 -10.63 6.76
CA LYS A 6 3.64 -11.26 6.71
C LYS A 6 4.12 -11.55 5.28
N ILE A 7 3.23 -11.60 4.28
CA ILE A 7 3.61 -11.77 2.87
C ILE A 7 4.50 -10.65 2.34
N THR A 8 4.44 -9.45 2.92
CA THR A 8 5.29 -8.31 2.52
C THR A 8 6.78 -8.62 2.66
N ASN A 9 7.17 -9.47 3.61
CA ASN A 9 8.55 -9.92 3.77
C ASN A 9 9.04 -10.76 2.58
N VAL A 10 8.15 -11.52 1.96
CA VAL A 10 8.44 -12.31 0.75
C VAL A 10 8.49 -11.39 -0.46
N LEU A 11 7.51 -10.49 -0.59
CA LEU A 11 7.43 -9.52 -1.68
C LEU A 11 8.65 -8.58 -1.72
N ALA A 12 9.25 -8.29 -0.56
CA ALA A 12 10.43 -7.45 -0.41
C ALA A 12 11.67 -8.03 -1.11
N LYS A 13 11.66 -9.33 -1.42
CA LYS A 13 12.75 -10.08 -2.04
C LYS A 13 12.57 -10.28 -3.54
N ILE A 14 11.41 -9.93 -4.09
CA ILE A 14 11.11 -10.04 -5.52
C ILE A 14 11.85 -8.92 -6.25
N ASP A 15 12.63 -9.30 -7.28
CA ASP A 15 13.38 -8.37 -8.12
C ASP A 15 12.69 -8.09 -9.48
N LYS A 16 11.50 -8.65 -9.67
CA LYS A 16 10.66 -8.47 -10.85
C LYS A 16 9.54 -7.46 -10.61
N SER A 17 8.88 -7.01 -11.68
CA SER A 17 7.67 -6.21 -11.56
C SER A 17 6.51 -7.06 -11.01
N TYR A 18 5.80 -6.54 -10.01
CA TYR A 18 4.60 -7.16 -9.45
C TYR A 18 3.57 -6.12 -9.02
N GLU A 19 2.30 -6.48 -9.12
CA GLU A 19 1.15 -5.68 -8.69
C GLU A 19 0.50 -6.30 -7.45
N VAL A 20 0.26 -5.50 -6.41
CA VAL A 20 -0.43 -5.92 -5.18
C VAL A 20 -1.79 -5.24 -5.13
N LYS A 21 -2.86 -6.02 -5.06
CA LYS A 21 -4.24 -5.52 -4.97
C LYS A 21 -4.69 -5.44 -3.52
N TYR A 22 -5.20 -4.29 -3.13
CA TYR A 22 -5.74 -3.98 -1.81
C TYR A 22 -7.25 -3.76 -1.87
N THR A 23 -7.95 -4.32 -0.90
CA THR A 23 -9.37 -4.04 -0.65
C THR A 23 -9.53 -3.84 0.85
N ASN A 24 -10.14 -2.73 1.27
CA ASN A 24 -10.28 -2.36 2.68
C ASN A 24 -8.95 -2.41 3.45
N GLY A 25 -7.89 -1.88 2.84
CA GLY A 25 -6.54 -1.86 3.42
C GLY A 25 -5.83 -3.22 3.52
N LYS A 26 -6.45 -4.31 3.06
CA LYS A 26 -5.91 -5.67 3.14
C LYS A 26 -5.51 -6.19 1.77
N ILE A 27 -4.42 -6.97 1.72
CA ILE A 27 -3.94 -7.57 0.48
C ILE A 27 -4.91 -8.68 0.07
N THR A 28 -5.42 -8.62 -1.15
CA THR A 28 -6.35 -9.61 -1.71
C THR A 28 -5.64 -10.55 -2.68
N SER A 29 -4.79 -9.99 -3.55
CA SER A 29 -4.02 -10.75 -4.50
C SER A 29 -2.71 -10.05 -4.85
N ILE A 30 -1.74 -10.83 -5.30
CA ILE A 30 -0.49 -10.35 -5.91
C ILE A 30 -0.40 -10.94 -7.30
N TYR A 31 0.05 -10.16 -8.26
CA TYR A 31 0.29 -10.60 -9.63
C TYR A 31 1.73 -10.26 -10.04
N ILE A 32 2.49 -11.27 -10.47
CA ILE A 32 3.89 -11.13 -10.86
C ILE A 32 3.95 -11.13 -12.38
N ASN A 33 4.04 -9.94 -12.95
CA ASN A 33 3.81 -9.66 -14.38
C ASN A 33 4.67 -10.54 -15.30
N GLU A 34 5.98 -10.61 -15.04
CA GLU A 34 6.93 -11.30 -15.92
C GLU A 34 6.75 -12.83 -15.95
N LYS A 35 6.14 -13.40 -14.92
CA LYS A 35 6.00 -14.85 -14.77
C LYS A 35 4.57 -15.33 -14.89
N ASP A 36 3.61 -14.42 -15.05
CA ASP A 36 2.18 -14.74 -15.10
C ASP A 36 1.76 -15.59 -13.87
N ILE A 37 2.19 -15.13 -12.68
CA ILE A 37 1.91 -15.80 -11.41
C ILE A 37 0.93 -14.94 -10.64
N LYS A 38 -0.22 -15.51 -10.27
CA LYS A 38 -1.19 -14.86 -9.38
C LYS A 38 -1.22 -15.59 -8.04
N ILE A 39 -1.02 -14.84 -6.96
CA ILE A 39 -1.07 -15.32 -5.58
C ILE A 39 -2.32 -14.75 -4.93
N GLU A 40 -3.17 -15.60 -4.37
CA GLU A 40 -4.42 -15.19 -3.71
C GLU A 40 -4.75 -16.08 -2.51
N ALA A 41 -5.56 -15.55 -1.60
CA ALA A 41 -6.07 -16.35 -0.48
C ALA A 41 -7.24 -17.24 -0.93
N SER A 42 -7.26 -18.48 -0.48
CA SER A 42 -8.27 -19.49 -0.81
C SER A 42 -8.77 -20.21 0.44
N SER A 43 -9.86 -20.98 0.32
CA SER A 43 -10.36 -21.82 1.41
C SER A 43 -9.37 -22.89 1.87
N LYS A 44 -8.36 -23.22 1.05
CA LYS A 44 -7.31 -24.22 1.32
C LYS A 44 -5.96 -23.60 1.70
N GLY A 45 -5.94 -22.32 2.11
CA GLY A 45 -4.71 -21.58 2.39
C GLY A 45 -4.38 -20.59 1.26
N TYR A 46 -3.19 -20.67 0.68
CA TYR A 46 -2.73 -19.76 -0.37
C TYR A 46 -2.74 -20.44 -1.72
N CYS A 47 -3.41 -19.85 -2.71
CA CYS A 47 -3.45 -20.35 -4.08
C CYS A 47 -2.46 -19.58 -4.95
N LEU A 48 -1.63 -20.32 -5.67
CA LEU A 48 -0.73 -19.81 -6.69
C LEU A 48 -1.22 -20.31 -8.03
N ASN A 49 -1.84 -19.44 -8.81
CA ASN A 49 -2.24 -19.75 -10.16
C ASN A 49 -1.04 -19.56 -11.09
N LEU A 50 -0.68 -20.65 -11.76
CA LEU A 50 0.39 -20.74 -12.74
C LEU A 50 -0.20 -21.26 -14.05
N LYS A 51 0.51 -21.08 -15.17
CA LYS A 51 0.11 -21.65 -16.47
C LYS A 51 -0.12 -23.17 -16.44
N GLY A 52 0.58 -23.89 -15.56
CA GLY A 52 0.45 -25.35 -15.39
C GLY A 52 -0.64 -25.80 -14.41
N GLY A 53 -1.42 -24.87 -13.86
CA GLY A 53 -2.48 -25.14 -12.88
C GLY A 53 -2.21 -24.53 -11.49
N PRO A 54 -3.23 -24.51 -10.63
CA PRO A 54 -3.13 -23.91 -9.30
C PRO A 54 -2.34 -24.79 -8.33
N ILE A 55 -1.42 -24.18 -7.57
CA ILE A 55 -0.74 -24.81 -6.42
C ILE A 55 -1.31 -24.23 -5.14
N PHE A 56 -1.69 -25.10 -4.21
CA PHE A 56 -2.16 -24.70 -2.88
C PHE A 56 -1.05 -24.87 -1.84
N LEU A 57 -0.82 -23.82 -1.05
CA LEU A 57 0.12 -23.82 0.07
C LEU A 57 -0.63 -23.65 1.38
N ASN A 58 -0.36 -24.52 2.34
CA ASN A 58 -0.95 -24.44 3.68
C ASN A 58 -0.27 -23.36 4.55
N ASP A 59 0.99 -23.01 4.27
CA ASP A 59 1.74 -21.98 5.00
C ASP A 59 2.42 -21.00 4.02
N ILE A 60 2.47 -19.73 4.42
CA ILE A 60 3.13 -18.65 3.69
C ILE A 60 4.65 -18.84 3.65
N LYS A 61 5.23 -19.56 4.62
CA LYS A 61 6.66 -19.89 4.63
C LYS A 61 7.09 -20.67 3.39
N SER A 62 6.19 -21.48 2.83
CA SER A 62 6.46 -22.28 1.63
C SER A 62 6.44 -21.46 0.33
N LEU A 63 5.94 -20.22 0.39
CA LEU A 63 5.86 -19.33 -0.77
C LEU A 63 7.24 -18.92 -1.28
N GLU A 64 8.12 -18.50 -0.37
CA GLU A 64 9.45 -18.00 -0.74
C GLU A 64 10.31 -19.05 -1.45
N PRO A 65 10.48 -20.29 -0.93
CA PRO A 65 11.19 -21.35 -1.66
C PRO A 65 10.61 -21.63 -3.05
N LEU A 66 9.30 -21.55 -3.20
CA LEU A 66 8.63 -21.79 -4.48
C LEU A 66 8.92 -20.65 -5.48
N LEU A 67 8.85 -19.40 -5.03
CA LEU A 67 9.21 -18.24 -5.84
C LEU A 67 10.68 -18.21 -6.25
N ILE A 68 11.59 -18.75 -5.40
CA ILE A 68 13.00 -18.97 -5.77
C ILE A 68 13.09 -19.99 -6.91
N LYS A 69 12.42 -21.14 -6.80
CA LYS A 69 12.39 -22.17 -7.86
C LYS A 69 11.83 -21.63 -9.19
N MET A 70 10.88 -20.69 -9.12
CA MET A 70 10.28 -20.04 -10.29
C MET A 70 11.15 -18.92 -10.89
N GLY A 71 12.29 -18.59 -10.28
CA GLY A 71 13.18 -17.52 -10.72
C GLY A 71 12.58 -16.11 -10.56
N VAL A 72 11.61 -15.96 -9.65
CA VAL A 72 11.01 -14.68 -9.24
C VAL A 72 11.90 -13.98 -8.20
N ILE A 73 12.52 -14.79 -7.32
CA ILE A 73 13.46 -14.34 -6.30
C ILE A 73 14.83 -14.92 -6.66
N LYS A 74 15.85 -14.07 -6.69
CA LYS A 74 17.23 -14.52 -6.89
C LYS A 74 17.69 -15.38 -5.72
N ALA A 75 18.13 -16.61 -5.99
CA ALA A 75 18.62 -17.58 -5.00
C ALA A 75 19.91 -17.18 -4.24
N LYS A 76 20.44 -15.96 -4.43
CA LYS A 76 21.74 -15.59 -3.85
C LYS A 76 21.68 -15.75 -2.32
N LYS A 77 22.76 -16.32 -1.76
CA LYS A 77 23.11 -16.25 -0.33
C LYS A 77 23.25 -14.77 0.05
N VAL A 78 22.15 -14.12 0.39
CA VAL A 78 22.19 -12.75 0.89
C VAL A 78 22.84 -12.83 2.26
N LYS A 79 24.13 -12.48 2.37
CA LYS A 79 24.69 -11.93 3.61
C LYS A 79 23.72 -10.81 4.01
N ASN A 80 22.97 -10.99 5.10
CA ASN A 80 22.01 -10.06 5.71
C ASN A 80 22.09 -8.63 5.12
N LYS A 81 21.47 -8.42 3.95
CA LYS A 81 21.05 -7.09 3.54
C LYS A 81 19.64 -7.02 4.03
N GLU A 82 19.42 -6.10 4.97
CA GLU A 82 18.12 -5.82 5.57
C GLU A 82 17.02 -5.96 4.52
N ALA A 83 15.99 -6.75 4.85
CA ALA A 83 14.84 -6.90 3.98
C ALA A 83 14.33 -5.50 3.62
N LYS A 84 14.30 -5.17 2.32
CA LYS A 84 13.82 -3.87 1.87
C LYS A 84 12.36 -3.73 2.28
N ASN A 85 12.06 -2.83 3.21
CA ASN A 85 10.69 -2.61 3.65
C ASN A 85 9.86 -2.07 2.49
N ILE A 86 8.70 -2.67 2.22
CA ILE A 86 7.71 -2.18 1.23
C ILE A 86 6.85 -1.05 1.85
N LYS A 87 7.43 -0.28 2.77
CA LYS A 87 6.75 0.85 3.37
C LYS A 87 6.98 2.05 2.46
N ASP A 88 5.89 2.59 1.94
CA ASP A 88 5.90 3.83 1.18
C ASP A 88 4.72 4.67 1.69
N ASN A 89 4.99 5.93 2.03
CA ASN A 89 4.00 6.86 2.56
C ASN A 89 2.76 6.92 1.65
N LEU A 90 2.93 6.78 0.33
CA LEU A 90 1.83 6.79 -0.62
C LEU A 90 0.90 5.59 -0.45
N VAL A 91 1.43 4.40 -0.16
CA VAL A 91 0.64 3.20 0.16
C VAL A 91 -0.08 3.37 1.49
N GLU A 92 0.54 4.02 2.46
CA GLU A 92 -0.08 4.33 3.76
C GLU A 92 -1.27 5.28 3.63
N LEU A 93 -1.24 6.23 2.69
CA LEU A 93 -2.36 7.15 2.44
C LEU A 93 -3.64 6.41 2.04
N PHE A 94 -3.51 5.36 1.22
CA PHE A 94 -4.66 4.62 0.69
C PHE A 94 -5.04 3.41 1.55
N SER A 95 -4.08 2.74 2.18
CA SER A 95 -4.34 1.54 3.00
C SER A 95 -5.14 1.82 4.26
N LYS A 96 -5.09 3.04 4.80
CA LYS A 96 -5.89 3.46 5.95
C LYS A 96 -7.37 3.69 5.62
N LYS A 97 -7.78 3.58 4.36
CA LYS A 97 -9.14 3.85 3.87
C LYS A 97 -9.78 2.61 3.24
N LYS A 98 -11.11 2.61 3.11
CA LYS A 98 -11.89 1.52 2.49
C LYS A 98 -11.70 1.42 0.96
N ASN A 99 -10.75 2.17 0.41
CA ASN A 99 -10.55 2.24 -1.03
C ASN A 99 -10.02 0.91 -1.55
N THR A 100 -10.47 0.57 -2.76
CA THR A 100 -9.91 -0.54 -3.52
C THR A 100 -8.90 0.04 -4.49
N PHE A 101 -7.65 -0.37 -4.34
CA PHE A 101 -6.54 0.11 -5.14
C PHE A 101 -5.53 -1.01 -5.38
N SER A 102 -4.67 -0.86 -6.38
CA SER A 102 -3.50 -1.70 -6.57
C SER A 102 -2.24 -0.87 -6.62
N VAL A 103 -1.13 -1.50 -6.28
CA VAL A 103 0.18 -0.87 -6.24
C VAL A 103 1.14 -1.73 -7.06
N GLU A 104 1.77 -1.11 -8.04
CA GLU A 104 2.81 -1.73 -8.85
C GLU A 104 4.18 -1.42 -8.24
N TYR A 105 4.98 -2.47 -8.12
CA TYR A 105 6.32 -2.41 -7.56
C TYR A 105 7.35 -2.92 -8.56
N ILE A 106 8.55 -2.34 -8.50
CA ILE A 106 9.76 -2.92 -9.08
C ILE A 106 10.89 -2.82 -8.05
N ASN A 107 11.60 -3.91 -7.80
CA ASN A 107 12.69 -3.94 -6.80
C ASN A 107 12.28 -3.37 -5.42
N SER A 108 11.06 -3.67 -4.97
CA SER A 108 10.44 -3.19 -3.73
C SER A 108 10.19 -1.67 -3.66
N LYS A 109 10.26 -0.97 -4.81
CA LYS A 109 9.90 0.44 -4.93
C LYS A 109 8.56 0.59 -5.61
N VAL A 110 7.69 1.46 -5.09
CA VAL A 110 6.41 1.82 -5.71
C VAL A 110 6.68 2.56 -7.03
N ILE A 111 6.10 2.05 -8.11
CA ILE A 111 6.12 2.65 -9.44
C ILE A 111 4.79 3.30 -9.78
N SER A 112 3.68 2.62 -9.48
CA SER A 112 2.36 3.17 -9.72
C SER A 112 1.35 2.73 -8.67
N ILE A 113 0.29 3.52 -8.50
CA ILE A 113 -0.90 3.17 -7.74
C ILE A 113 -2.10 3.36 -8.66
N LYS A 114 -2.99 2.38 -8.73
CA LYS A 114 -4.27 2.47 -9.46
C LYS A 114 -5.40 2.40 -8.45
N ILE A 115 -6.28 3.39 -8.46
CA ILE A 115 -7.52 3.44 -7.69
C ILE A 115 -8.65 3.08 -8.65
N TYR A 116 -9.50 2.14 -8.26
CA TYR A 116 -10.55 1.64 -9.17
C TYR A 116 -11.85 2.41 -9.06
N ASN A 117 -12.10 3.08 -7.93
CA ASN A 117 -13.27 3.92 -7.75
C ASN A 117 -12.94 5.16 -6.91
N PRO A 118 -12.89 6.36 -7.50
CA PRO A 118 -12.94 6.63 -8.95
C PRO A 118 -11.71 6.05 -9.68
N ASN A 119 -11.82 5.84 -10.99
CA ASN A 119 -10.74 5.30 -11.82
C ASN A 119 -9.63 6.35 -12.00
N LEU A 120 -8.54 6.20 -11.25
CA LEU A 120 -7.40 7.11 -11.27
C LEU A 120 -6.11 6.31 -11.11
N SER A 121 -5.02 6.79 -11.72
CA SER A 121 -3.70 6.24 -11.42
C SER A 121 -2.70 7.33 -11.04
N ILE A 122 -1.73 6.97 -10.21
CA ILE A 122 -0.64 7.82 -9.78
C ILE A 122 0.63 7.08 -10.14
N LYS A 123 1.46 7.67 -11.00
CA LYS A 123 2.75 7.12 -11.41
C LYS A 123 3.86 7.95 -10.80
N LYS A 124 4.87 7.29 -10.24
CA LYS A 124 6.08 7.96 -9.76
C LYS A 124 6.95 8.33 -10.97
N THR A 125 7.42 9.56 -11.01
CA THR A 125 8.33 10.06 -12.06
C THR A 125 9.69 10.39 -11.46
N GLY A 126 10.67 10.77 -12.28
CA GLY A 126 11.99 11.18 -11.80
C GLY A 126 11.98 12.44 -10.91
N VAL A 127 10.97 13.31 -11.08
CA VAL A 127 10.88 14.63 -10.42
C VAL A 127 9.66 14.78 -9.51
N GLY A 128 8.80 13.77 -9.41
CA GLY A 128 7.56 13.85 -8.63
C GLY A 128 6.59 12.73 -8.99
N TYR A 129 5.37 13.12 -9.33
CA TYR A 129 4.26 12.22 -9.64
C TYR A 129 3.48 12.70 -10.86
N ALA A 130 2.94 11.76 -11.62
CA ALA A 130 1.94 12.01 -12.65
C ALA A 130 0.64 11.33 -12.23
N MET A 131 -0.43 12.11 -12.07
CA MET A 131 -1.76 11.61 -11.78
C MET A 131 -2.56 11.55 -13.08
N ILE A 132 -3.11 10.39 -13.41
CA ILE A 132 -3.92 10.18 -14.60
C ILE A 132 -5.38 10.02 -14.18
N VAL A 133 -6.23 10.93 -14.64
CA VAL A 133 -7.69 10.95 -14.42
C VAL A 133 -8.35 11.08 -15.78
N ASN A 134 -9.28 10.20 -16.12
CA ASN A 134 -10.01 10.27 -17.40
C ASN A 134 -9.10 10.42 -18.63
N ASN A 135 -7.96 9.73 -18.64
CA ASN A 135 -6.91 9.80 -19.66
C ASN A 135 -6.14 11.14 -19.77
N GLU A 136 -6.41 12.10 -18.89
CA GLU A 136 -5.62 13.32 -18.75
C GLU A 136 -4.53 13.14 -17.69
N SER A 137 -3.34 13.68 -17.94
CA SER A 137 -2.20 13.60 -17.03
C SER A 137 -1.95 14.93 -16.35
N ILE A 138 -1.94 14.92 -15.01
CA ILE A 138 -1.64 16.05 -14.15
C ILE A 138 -0.28 15.81 -13.49
N SER A 139 0.68 16.71 -13.73
CA SER A 139 1.99 16.68 -13.07
C SER A 139 1.91 17.24 -11.65
N ILE A 140 2.56 16.58 -10.70
CA ILE A 140 2.55 16.94 -9.29
C ILE A 140 3.97 16.80 -8.73
N ASP A 141 4.53 17.91 -8.26
CA ASP A 141 5.96 17.99 -7.93
C ASP A 141 6.34 17.24 -6.65
N ASN A 142 5.40 17.07 -5.71
CA ASN A 142 5.70 16.45 -4.43
C ASN A 142 4.49 15.77 -3.76
N VAL A 143 4.78 14.97 -2.75
CA VAL A 143 3.78 14.16 -2.03
C VAL A 143 2.78 15.02 -1.22
N ASN A 144 3.17 16.22 -0.77
CA ASN A 144 2.29 17.11 -0.03
C ASN A 144 1.23 17.72 -0.95
N SER A 145 1.62 18.19 -2.14
CA SER A 145 0.71 18.66 -3.19
C SER A 145 -0.24 17.54 -3.61
N LEU A 146 0.28 16.33 -3.78
CA LEU A 146 -0.53 15.14 -4.07
C LEU A 146 -1.56 14.88 -2.96
N LYS A 147 -1.14 14.85 -1.69
CA LYS A 147 -2.05 14.66 -0.54
C LYS A 147 -3.16 15.72 -0.51
N LYS A 148 -2.83 16.99 -0.73
CA LYS A 148 -3.82 18.08 -0.81
C LYS A 148 -4.84 17.85 -1.92
N LEU A 149 -4.39 17.45 -3.11
CA LEU A 149 -5.26 17.16 -4.25
C LEU A 149 -6.19 15.97 -3.96
N LEU A 150 -5.64 14.87 -3.44
CA LEU A 150 -6.40 13.68 -3.08
C LEU A 150 -7.49 13.96 -2.02
N ILE A 151 -7.21 14.85 -1.05
CA ILE A 151 -8.20 15.31 -0.07
C ILE A 151 -9.32 16.10 -0.76
N LYS A 152 -8.98 17.03 -1.65
CA LYS A 152 -9.99 17.81 -2.42
C LYS A 152 -10.88 16.92 -3.28
N MET A 153 -10.36 15.80 -3.77
CA MET A 153 -11.10 14.80 -4.54
C MET A 153 -11.89 13.81 -3.67
N ASN A 154 -11.91 13.98 -2.34
CA ASN A 154 -12.52 13.04 -1.38
C ASN A 154 -11.98 11.61 -1.49
N LEU A 155 -10.75 11.43 -1.98
CA LEU A 155 -10.10 10.12 -2.12
C LEU A 155 -9.48 9.66 -0.81
N ILE A 156 -8.98 10.61 -0.03
CA ILE A 156 -8.43 10.36 1.30
C ILE A 156 -9.00 11.41 2.24
N GLU A 157 -9.17 11.06 3.51
CA GLU A 157 -9.58 12.04 4.50
C GLU A 157 -8.40 12.91 4.91
N LYS A 158 -8.70 14.17 5.22
CA LYS A 158 -7.78 15.02 5.97
C LYS A 158 -7.54 14.36 7.32
N GLU A 159 -6.27 14.15 7.68
CA GLU A 159 -5.93 13.77 9.05
C GLU A 159 -6.54 14.82 9.96
N LYS A 160 -7.47 14.42 10.83
CA LYS A 160 -7.87 15.26 11.95
C LYS A 160 -6.57 15.54 12.68
N SER A 161 -6.18 16.81 12.80
CA SER A 161 -5.20 17.17 13.81
C SER A 161 -5.74 16.60 15.12
N THR A 162 -5.06 15.61 15.67
CA THR A 162 -5.17 15.39 17.10
C THR A 162 -4.75 16.73 17.69
N ASN A 163 -5.72 17.52 18.14
CA ASN A 163 -5.42 18.62 19.04
C ASN A 163 -4.67 17.97 20.21
N LYS A 164 -3.34 18.08 20.22
CA LYS A 164 -2.71 18.49 21.47
C LYS A 164 -3.38 19.83 21.78
N ASN A 165 -4.07 19.91 22.92
CA ASN A 165 -4.84 21.07 23.43
C ASN A 165 -6.35 21.04 23.16
N SER A 166 -7.07 20.01 23.61
CA SER A 166 -8.50 20.19 23.93
C SER A 166 -8.86 19.89 25.39
N GLN A 167 -7.96 19.31 26.20
CA GLN A 167 -8.15 19.26 27.65
C GLN A 167 -7.65 20.54 28.33
N ASP A 168 -6.52 21.11 27.88
CA ASP A 168 -5.96 22.30 28.52
C ASP A 168 -6.79 23.57 28.27
N ASN A 169 -7.42 23.73 27.09
CA ASN A 169 -8.25 24.92 26.84
C ASN A 169 -9.57 24.92 27.65
N ILE A 170 -10.15 23.74 27.93
CA ILE A 170 -11.37 23.64 28.76
C ILE A 170 -11.04 23.94 30.23
N LEU A 171 -9.87 23.48 30.71
CA LEU A 171 -9.41 23.74 32.07
C LEU A 171 -9.11 25.23 32.33
N PHE A 172 -8.56 25.95 31.34
CA PHE A 172 -8.27 27.39 31.49
C PHE A 172 -9.52 28.27 31.42
N GLU A 173 -10.50 27.99 30.55
CA GLU A 173 -11.76 28.76 30.52
C GLU A 173 -12.58 28.56 31.81
N GLN A 174 -12.56 27.35 32.39
CA GLN A 174 -13.31 27.04 33.61
C GLN A 174 -12.71 27.62 34.90
N LEU A 175 -11.45 28.08 34.87
CA LEU A 175 -10.77 28.74 36.00
C LEU A 175 -10.98 30.26 36.05
N THR A 176 -11.51 30.88 34.99
CA THR A 176 -11.96 32.28 35.01
C THR A 176 -13.42 32.34 35.48
N MET A 177 -13.64 32.09 36.78
CA MET A 177 -14.86 32.55 37.43
C MET A 177 -14.76 34.06 37.67
N ASN A 178 -15.72 34.80 37.10
CA ASN A 178 -15.98 36.20 37.45
C ASN A 178 -16.21 36.31 38.96
N LEU A 179 -15.38 37.11 39.63
CA LEU A 179 -15.49 37.43 41.05
C LEU A 179 -16.29 38.72 41.32
N ASP A 180 -17.05 39.21 40.34
CA ASP A 180 -17.83 40.45 40.45
C ASP A 180 -19.35 40.23 40.58
N GLU A 181 -19.80 39.04 40.99
CA GLU A 181 -21.20 38.82 41.38
C GLU A 181 -21.30 38.09 42.74
N ILE A 182 -20.98 38.82 43.83
CA ILE A 182 -21.63 38.72 45.15
C ILE A 182 -21.76 40.13 45.72
#